data_AF-A0A9D9GTP3-F1
#
_entry.id   AF-A0A9D9GTP3-F1
#
_cell.length_a   1.000
_cell.length_b   1.000
_cell.length_c   1.000
_cell.angle_alpha   90.00
_cell.angle_beta   90.00
_cell.angle_gamma   90.00
#
_symmetry.space_group_name_H-M   'P 1'
#
loop_
_entity.id
_entity.type
_entity.pdbx_description
1 polymer ?
#
loop_
_entity_poly.entity_id
_entity_poly.type
_entity_poly.pdbx_seq_one_letter_code
_entity_poly.pdbx_strand_id
1 'polypeptide(L)'
;MDRKKKITLAAIGAVKAAIIVFGLVVSIIVIATYISPEESGDYLTQNVAENGPFIGWLQNNPTPFFLLIVLPLLIILAADIVYLVYFALKRESKLSEKERDAIAEKAKEEARAELLKELGEEEKGQGK
;
A
#
# COMPACT_ATOMS: atom_id res chain seq x y z
N MET A 1 -8.03 18.91 17.61
CA MET A 1 -8.44 18.91 16.19
C MET A 1 -9.92 19.25 16.12
N ASP A 2 -10.32 20.29 15.39
CA ASP A 2 -11.71 20.76 15.36
C ASP A 2 -12.68 19.71 14.79
N ARG A 3 -13.90 19.68 15.33
CA ARG A 3 -14.97 18.77 14.90
C ARG A 3 -15.26 18.90 13.40
N LYS A 4 -15.15 20.12 12.85
CA LYS A 4 -15.27 20.40 11.40
C LYS A 4 -14.17 19.72 10.59
N LYS A 5 -12.90 19.82 11.02
CA LYS A 5 -11.76 19.15 10.35
C LYS A 5 -11.90 17.62 10.35
N LYS A 6 -12.43 17.04 11.44
CA LYS A 6 -12.69 15.59 11.53
C LYS A 6 -13.76 15.13 10.53
N ILE A 7 -14.84 15.90 10.38
CA ILE A 7 -15.91 15.60 9.43
C ILE A 7 -15.39 15.71 7.98
N THR A 8 -14.64 16.77 7.66
CA THR A 8 -14.05 16.94 6.33
C THR A 8 -13.10 15.80 5.97
N LEU A 9 -12.25 15.36 6.90
CA LEU A 9 -11.35 14.21 6.68
C LEU A 9 -12.12 12.91 6.43
N ALA A 10 -13.19 12.66 7.20
CA ALA A 10 -14.03 11.49 7.01
C ALA A 10 -14.75 11.51 5.65
N ALA A 11 -15.28 12.67 5.25
CA ALA A 11 -15.93 12.84 3.95
C ALA A 11 -14.96 12.62 2.78
N ILE A 12 -13.74 13.17 2.86
CA ILE A 12 -12.70 12.95 1.85
C ILE A 12 -12.35 11.45 1.75
N GLY A 13 -12.21 10.77 2.90
CA GLY A 13 -11.98 9.33 2.94
C GLY A 13 -13.10 8.52 2.27
N ALA A 14 -14.36 8.86 2.55
CA ALA A 14 -15.52 8.20 1.95
C ALA A 14 -15.61 8.43 0.44
N VAL A 15 -15.40 9.67 -0.04
CA VAL A 15 -15.38 10.00 -1.47
C VAL A 15 -14.26 9.24 -2.18
N LYS A 16 -13.07 9.21 -1.60
CA LYS A 16 -11.93 8.46 -2.14
C LYS A 16 -12.26 6.96 -2.26
N ALA A 17 -12.83 6.36 -1.21
CA ALA A 17 -13.23 4.95 -1.25
C ALA A 17 -14.29 4.69 -2.34
N ALA A 18 -15.28 5.58 -2.48
CA ALA A 18 -16.30 5.46 -3.53
C ALA A 18 -15.70 5.51 -4.95
N ILE A 19 -14.74 6.41 -5.19
CA ILE A 19 -14.03 6.50 -6.49
C ILE A 19 -13.25 5.22 -6.76
N ILE A 20 -12.55 4.68 -5.76
CA ILE A 20 -11.80 3.42 -5.92
C ILE A 20 -12.75 2.27 -6.27
N VAL A 21 -13.82 2.10 -5.50
CA VAL A 21 -14.81 1.03 -5.74
C VAL A 21 -15.43 1.18 -7.12
N PHE A 22 -15.86 2.39 -7.50
CA PHE A 22 -16.42 2.65 -8.82
C PHE A 22 -15.44 2.30 -9.94
N GLY A 23 -14.21 2.81 -9.86
CA GLY A 23 -13.19 2.56 -10.87
C GLY A 23 -12.84 1.08 -11.01
N LEU A 24 -12.75 0.34 -9.90
CA LEU A 24 -12.50 -1.10 -9.90
C LEU A 24 -13.66 -1.87 -10.53
N VAL A 25 -14.91 -1.56 -10.15
CA VAL A 25 -16.10 -2.21 -10.73
C VAL A 25 -16.16 -1.97 -12.23
N VAL A 26 -16.00 -0.72 -12.69
CA VAL A 26 -15.98 -0.39 -14.12
C VAL A 26 -14.84 -1.12 -14.84
N SER A 27 -13.64 -1.16 -14.25
CA SER A 27 -12.49 -1.84 -14.86
C SER A 27 -12.73 -3.34 -15.03
N ILE A 28 -13.29 -4.00 -14.00
CA ILE A 28 -13.63 -5.42 -14.06
C ILE A 28 -14.66 -5.67 -15.15
N ILE A 29 -15.72 -4.87 -15.22
CA ILE A 29 -16.78 -5.05 -16.23
C ILE A 29 -16.20 -4.86 -17.64
N VAL A 30 -15.44 -3.78 -17.87
CA VAL A 30 -14.81 -3.50 -19.18
C VAL A 30 -13.97 -4.68 -19.64
N ILE A 31 -13.13 -5.24 -18.78
CA ILE A 31 -12.23 -6.35 -19.13
C ILE A 31 -12.98 -7.68 -19.26
N ALA A 32 -13.89 -7.99 -18.34
CA ALA A 32 -14.58 -9.28 -18.28
C ALA A 32 -15.61 -9.47 -19.40
N THR A 33 -16.11 -8.37 -19.97
CA THR A 33 -17.15 -8.40 -21.02
C THR A 33 -16.61 -7.92 -22.38
N TYR A 34 -15.30 -7.74 -22.51
CA TYR A 34 -14.70 -7.24 -23.75
C TYR A 34 -14.78 -8.31 -24.84
N ILE A 35 -15.47 -7.98 -25.93
CA ILE A 35 -15.47 -8.76 -27.15
C ILE A 35 -14.26 -8.32 -27.97
N SER A 36 -13.36 -9.26 -28.22
CA SER A 36 -12.11 -9.00 -28.93
C SER A 36 -12.29 -9.04 -30.46
N PRO A 37 -11.42 -8.37 -31.23
CA PRO A 37 -11.40 -8.49 -32.69
C PRO A 37 -11.12 -9.91 -33.20
N GLU A 38 -10.58 -10.78 -32.35
CA GLU A 38 -10.33 -12.20 -32.65
C GLU A 38 -11.60 -13.05 -32.56
N GLU A 39 -12.56 -12.63 -31.72
CA GLU A 39 -13.87 -13.28 -31.58
C GLU A 39 -14.87 -12.84 -32.64
N SER A 40 -14.84 -11.57 -33.04
CA SER A 40 -15.81 -11.00 -33.98
C SER A 40 -15.20 -9.88 -34.82
N GLY A 41 -15.45 -9.94 -36.14
CA GLY A 41 -15.07 -8.87 -37.07
C GLY A 41 -15.83 -7.56 -36.86
N ASP A 42 -16.96 -7.58 -36.14
CA ASP A 42 -17.79 -6.41 -35.81
C ASP A 42 -17.81 -6.14 -34.29
N TYR A 43 -16.72 -6.46 -33.60
CA TYR A 43 -16.57 -6.31 -32.15
C TYR A 43 -16.91 -4.90 -31.65
N LEU A 44 -16.63 -3.85 -32.43
CA LEU A 44 -16.92 -2.46 -32.05
C LEU A 44 -18.43 -2.23 -31.85
N THR A 45 -19.25 -2.71 -32.77
CA THR A 45 -20.71 -2.56 -32.68
C THR A 45 -21.27 -3.46 -31.58
N GLN A 46 -20.77 -4.69 -31.48
CA GLN A 46 -21.22 -5.67 -30.49
C GLN A 46 -20.90 -5.23 -29.05
N ASN A 47 -19.72 -4.69 -28.78
CA ASN A 47 -19.37 -4.14 -27.46
C ASN A 47 -20.38 -3.09 -27.00
N VAL A 48 -20.84 -2.22 -27.89
CA VAL A 48 -21.83 -1.18 -27.55
C VAL A 48 -23.23 -1.76 -27.43
N ALA A 49 -23.60 -2.70 -28.28
CA ALA A 49 -24.92 -3.32 -28.28
C ALA A 49 -25.16 -4.21 -27.05
N GLU A 50 -24.15 -4.98 -26.63
CA GLU A 50 -24.27 -5.95 -25.54
C GLU A 50 -23.92 -5.36 -24.18
N ASN A 51 -22.90 -4.50 -24.09
CA ASN A 51 -22.43 -3.95 -22.82
C ASN A 51 -22.96 -2.53 -22.54
N GLY A 52 -23.74 -1.97 -23.47
CA GLY A 52 -24.32 -0.64 -23.38
C GLY A 52 -23.35 0.50 -23.74
N PRO A 53 -23.85 1.73 -23.84
CA PRO A 53 -23.13 2.84 -24.46
C PRO A 53 -21.88 3.28 -23.68
N PHE A 54 -21.89 3.21 -22.35
CA PHE A 54 -20.75 3.65 -21.54
C PHE A 54 -19.62 2.61 -21.51
N ILE A 55 -19.95 1.36 -21.17
CA ILE A 55 -18.96 0.28 -21.07
C ILE A 55 -18.43 -0.09 -22.45
N GLY A 56 -19.32 -0.26 -23.44
CA GLY A 56 -18.92 -0.55 -24.83
C GLY A 56 -18.04 0.54 -25.43
N TRP A 57 -18.28 1.81 -25.10
CA TRP A 57 -17.39 2.88 -25.53
C TRP A 57 -16.01 2.79 -24.87
N LEU A 58 -15.93 2.50 -23.58
CA LEU A 58 -14.65 2.31 -22.88
C LEU A 58 -13.86 1.11 -23.44
N GLN A 59 -14.55 0.03 -23.78
CA GLN A 59 -13.98 -1.16 -24.43
C GLN A 59 -13.39 -0.84 -25.80
N ASN A 60 -14.10 -0.06 -26.61
CA ASN A 60 -13.64 0.34 -27.94
C ASN A 60 -12.56 1.42 -27.90
N ASN A 61 -12.42 2.14 -26.78
CA ASN A 61 -11.51 3.28 -26.63
C ASN A 61 -10.55 3.04 -25.45
N PRO A 62 -9.51 2.21 -25.63
CA PRO A 62 -8.62 1.81 -24.54
C PRO A 62 -7.83 2.99 -23.95
N THR A 63 -7.46 3.98 -24.77
CA THR A 63 -6.73 5.16 -24.30
C THR A 63 -7.57 6.01 -23.34
N PRO A 64 -8.81 6.43 -23.68
CA PRO A 64 -9.71 7.05 -22.72
C PRO A 64 -10.00 6.20 -21.48
N PHE A 65 -10.22 4.88 -21.64
CA PHE A 65 -10.42 3.98 -20.50
C PHE A 65 -9.23 4.04 -19.54
N PHE A 66 -8.01 3.97 -20.05
CA PHE A 66 -6.81 4.09 -19.24
C PHE A 66 -6.74 5.45 -18.55
N LEU A 67 -6.94 6.56 -19.27
CA LEU A 67 -6.77 7.90 -18.72
C LEU A 67 -7.86 8.30 -17.71
N LEU A 68 -9.10 7.85 -17.90
CA LEU A 68 -10.24 8.26 -17.07
C LEU A 68 -10.49 7.32 -15.90
N ILE A 69 -10.13 6.04 -16.01
CA ILE A 69 -10.43 5.03 -15.00
C ILE A 69 -9.14 4.53 -14.34
N VAL A 70 -8.23 3.94 -15.14
CA VAL A 70 -7.05 3.24 -14.61
C VAL A 70 -6.04 4.22 -14.01
N LEU A 71 -5.70 5.28 -14.72
CA LEU A 71 -4.70 6.26 -14.29
C LEU A 71 -5.08 6.97 -12.99
N PRO A 72 -6.32 7.44 -12.77
CA PRO A 72 -6.74 7.98 -11.48
C PRO A 72 -6.60 6.98 -10.34
N LEU A 73 -6.94 5.71 -10.55
CA LEU A 73 -6.74 4.66 -9.54
C LEU A 73 -5.25 4.49 -9.20
N LEU A 74 -4.38 4.49 -10.20
CA LEU A 74 -2.92 4.40 -10.00
C LEU A 74 -2.38 5.62 -9.25
N ILE A 75 -2.85 6.83 -9.57
CA ILE A 75 -2.45 8.06 -8.88
C ILE A 75 -2.88 8.00 -7.40
N ILE A 76 -4.11 7.56 -7.13
CA ILE A 76 -4.62 7.41 -5.77
C ILE A 76 -3.77 6.39 -4.98
N LEU A 77 -3.44 5.26 -5.60
CA LEU A 77 -2.60 4.21 -5.00
C LEU A 77 -1.18 4.72 -4.73
N ALA A 78 -0.57 5.40 -5.69
CA ALA A 78 0.77 5.97 -5.53
C ALA A 78 0.80 7.01 -4.40
N ALA A 79 -0.21 7.88 -4.32
CA ALA A 79 -0.34 8.84 -3.24
C ALA A 79 -0.48 8.16 -1.87
N ASP A 80 -1.22 7.04 -1.79
CA ASP A 80 -1.33 6.25 -0.55
C ASP A 80 0.00 5.61 -0.15
N ILE A 81 0.72 5.02 -1.11
CA ILE A 81 2.05 4.43 -0.84
C ILE A 81 3.00 5.51 -0.33
N VAL A 82 3.07 6.66 -0.99
CA VAL A 82 3.92 7.79 -0.55
C VAL A 82 3.52 8.27 0.84
N TYR A 83 2.21 8.40 1.11
CA TYR A 83 1.72 8.79 2.43
C TYR A 83 2.09 7.77 3.51
N LEU A 84 1.92 6.47 3.24
CA LEU A 84 2.29 5.40 4.15
C LEU A 84 3.79 5.36 4.44
N VAL A 85 4.62 5.53 3.40
CA VAL A 85 6.08 5.61 3.54
C VAL A 85 6.48 6.82 4.37
N TYR A 86 5.93 8.00 4.07
CA TYR A 86 6.21 9.20 4.86
C TYR A 86 5.77 9.05 6.32
N PHE A 87 4.59 8.47 6.55
CA PHE A 87 4.09 8.21 7.90
C PHE A 87 4.96 7.18 8.65
N ALA A 88 5.45 6.14 7.96
CA ALA A 88 6.35 5.15 8.53
C ALA A 88 7.72 5.74 8.88
N LEU A 89 8.28 6.60 8.03
CA LEU A 89 9.55 7.28 8.29
C LEU A 89 9.44 8.33 9.40
N LYS A 90 8.27 8.95 9.57
CA LYS A 90 8.02 9.95 10.62
C LYS A 90 7.65 9.35 11.97
N ARG A 91 7.43 8.05 12.05
CA ARG A 91 7.45 7.36 13.35
C ARG A 91 8.89 7.35 13.84
N GLU A 92 9.25 8.36 14.63
CA GLU A 92 10.24 8.13 15.67
C GLU A 92 9.84 6.86 16.42
N SER A 93 10.81 5.96 16.54
CA SER A 93 10.78 4.79 17.41
C SER A 93 9.90 5.06 18.62
N LYS A 94 8.78 4.33 18.73
CA LYS A 94 7.92 4.35 19.92
C LYS A 94 8.61 3.75 21.16
N LEU A 95 9.89 3.41 21.10
CA LEU A 95 10.65 3.20 22.31
C LEU A 95 10.96 4.56 22.90
N SER A 96 10.38 4.84 24.07
CA SER A 96 10.83 5.92 24.94
C SER A 96 12.35 5.81 25.10
N GLU A 97 13.09 6.93 25.21
CA GLU A 97 14.55 6.89 25.47
C GLU A 97 14.89 5.91 26.62
N LYS A 98 14.01 5.82 27.63
CA LYS A 98 14.10 4.85 28.73
C LYS A 98 14.06 3.38 28.31
N GLU A 99 13.26 3.02 27.30
CA GLU A 99 13.19 1.65 26.81
C GLU A 99 14.41 1.30 25.94
N ARG A 100 14.99 2.29 25.25
CA ARG A 100 16.26 2.10 24.51
C ARG A 100 17.44 1.96 25.46
N ASP A 101 17.49 2.76 26.53
CA ASP A 101 18.52 2.67 27.57
C ASP A 101 18.43 1.35 28.35
N ALA A 102 17.23 0.90 28.70
CA ALA A 102 17.05 -0.38 29.40
C ALA A 102 17.49 -1.60 28.55
N ILE A 103 17.29 -1.56 27.22
CA ILE A 103 17.77 -2.61 26.32
C ILE A 103 19.30 -2.54 26.17
N ALA A 104 19.87 -1.33 26.08
CA ALA A 104 21.31 -1.15 25.99
C ALA A 104 22.05 -1.55 27.28
N GLU A 105 21.43 -1.34 28.44
CA GLU A 105 21.98 -1.74 29.74
C GLU A 105 21.99 -3.26 29.89
N LYS A 106 20.88 -3.94 29.56
CA LYS A 106 20.82 -5.41 29.54
C LYS A 106 21.82 -6.03 28.58
N ALA A 107 21.98 -5.47 27.38
CA ALA A 107 22.97 -5.94 26.42
C ALA A 107 24.42 -5.75 26.93
N LYS A 108 24.71 -4.67 27.67
CA LYS A 108 26.02 -4.45 28.30
C LYS A 108 26.27 -5.39 29.48
N GLU A 109 25.23 -5.72 30.26
CA GLU A 109 25.35 -6.71 31.35
C GLU A 109 25.61 -8.11 30.81
N GLU A 110 24.87 -8.55 29.79
CA GLU A 110 25.07 -9.86 29.16
C GLU A 110 26.46 -9.96 28.51
N ALA A 111 26.91 -8.94 27.78
CA ALA A 111 28.26 -8.91 27.21
C ALA A 111 29.37 -8.94 28.28
N ARG A 112 29.18 -8.26 29.43
CA ARG A 112 30.13 -8.32 30.54
C ARG A 112 30.14 -9.67 31.23
N ALA A 113 28.97 -10.30 31.38
CA ALA A 113 28.86 -11.63 31.97
C ALA A 113 29.53 -12.70 31.08
N GLU A 114 29.41 -12.58 29.76
CA GLU A 114 30.06 -13.48 28.80
C GLU A 114 31.59 -13.29 28.78
N LEU A 115 32.08 -12.05 28.78
CA LEU A 115 33.51 -11.75 28.88
C LEU A 115 34.13 -12.25 30.20
N LEU A 116 33.43 -12.11 31.33
CA LEU A 116 33.90 -12.63 32.62
C LEU A 116 33.93 -14.16 32.65
N LYS A 117 33.01 -14.81 31.93
CA LYS A 117 32.97 -16.26 31.79
C LYS A 117 34.13 -16.75 30.92
N GLU A 118 34.43 -16.07 29.81
CA GLU A 118 35.61 -16.35 28.97
C GLU A 118 36.92 -16.14 29.74
N LEU A 119 37.07 -15.02 30.47
CA LEU A 119 38.24 -14.75 31.31
C LEU A 119 38.45 -15.81 32.41
N GLY A 120 37.37 -16.27 33.04
CA GLY A 120 37.44 -17.34 34.05
C GLY A 120 37.72 -18.73 33.46
N GLU A 121 37.40 -18.95 32.18
CA GLU A 121 37.76 -20.15 31.43
C GLU A 121 39.22 -20.08 30.94
N GLU A 122 39.72 -18.91 30.55
CA GLU A 122 41.13 -18.65 30.23
C GLU A 122 42.06 -18.79 31.45
N GLU A 123 41.67 -18.25 32.62
CA GLU A 123 42.44 -18.41 33.87
C GLU A 123 42.51 -19.87 34.33
N LYS A 124 41.46 -20.67 34.10
CA LYS A 124 41.47 -22.11 34.37
C LYS A 124 42.26 -22.92 33.35
N GLY A 125 42.42 -22.40 32.12
CA GLY A 125 43.18 -23.03 31.05
C GLY A 125 44.70 -22.82 31.14
N GLN A 126 45.16 -21.73 31.78
CA GLN A 126 46.59 -21.43 31.96
C GLN A 126 47.22 -21.99 33.24
N GLY A 127 46.45 -22.70 34.07
CA GLY A 127 46.90 -23.33 35.33
C GLY A 127 47.31 -24.81 35.21
N LYS A 128 47.94 -25.24 34.11
CA LYS A 128 48.57 -26.56 33.97
C LYS A 128 50.03 -26.44 33.58
#